data_AF-A0A8B9IL61-F1
#
_entry.id   AF-A0A8B9IL61-F1
#
_cell.length_a   1.000
_cell.length_b   1.000
_cell.length_c   1.000
_cell.angle_alpha   90.00
_cell.angle_beta   90.00
_cell.angle_gamma   90.00
#
_symmetry.space_group_name_H-M   'P 1'
#
loop_
_entity.id
_entity.type
_entity.pdbx_description
1 polymer ?
#
loop_
_entity_poly.entity_id
_entity_poly.type
_entity_poly.pdbx_seq_one_letter_code
_entity_poly.pdbx_strand_id
1 'polypeptide(L)'
;ARCSWPPPSSGSSAATTSCGSTSSPRRTRPRAASVRPAAELRDLLLVAQRLGSEWQEVGIACLGLPQSRLEQIGEERPQRAVLRTFEMLREWRRRQQGGATAARLRDCLRGAPVDPEVLELLQGM
;
A
#
# COMPACT_ATOMS: atom_id res chain seq x y z
N ALA A 1 -4.62 -4.53 13.50
CA ALA A 1 -3.64 -3.44 13.65
C ALA A 1 -4.02 -2.35 12.67
N ARG A 2 -4.15 -1.09 13.12
CA ARG A 2 -4.57 0.00 12.24
C ARG A 2 -3.32 0.57 11.59
N CYS A 3 -3.17 0.42 10.27
CA CYS A 3 -2.09 1.06 9.55
C CYS A 3 -2.28 2.57 9.68
N SER A 4 -1.53 3.18 10.60
CA SER A 4 -1.61 4.60 10.91
C SER A 4 -0.72 5.34 9.94
N TRP A 5 -1.33 6.18 9.11
CA TRP A 5 -0.66 6.92 8.05
C TRP A 5 -0.28 8.31 8.55
N PRO A 6 0.89 8.85 8.17
CA PRO A 6 1.17 10.26 8.38
C PRO A 6 0.21 11.10 7.53
N PRO A 7 -0.27 12.26 8.02
CA PRO A 7 -1.05 13.18 7.22
C PRO A 7 -0.24 13.66 5.99
N PRO A 8 -0.89 14.00 4.87
CA PRO A 8 -0.19 14.60 3.74
C PRO A 8 0.45 15.91 4.19
N SER A 9 1.76 16.04 3.97
CA SER A 9 2.52 17.26 4.30
C SER A 9 1.98 18.44 3.49
N SER A 10 1.09 19.24 4.09
CA SER A 10 0.82 20.59 3.62
C SER A 10 2.00 21.48 4.00
N GLY A 11 2.73 21.97 3.02
CA GLY A 11 3.84 22.89 3.25
C GLY A 11 4.41 23.43 1.94
N SER A 12 3.84 24.55 1.49
CA SER A 12 4.26 25.32 0.32
C SER A 12 5.61 26.04 0.53
N SER A 13 6.43 26.00 -0.54
CA SER A 13 7.33 27.02 -1.10
C SER A 13 8.22 27.93 -0.23
N ALA A 14 9.53 27.94 -0.53
CA ALA A 14 10.24 29.11 -1.09
C ALA A 14 11.65 28.72 -1.57
N ALA A 15 12.01 29.16 -2.77
CA ALA A 15 13.34 29.03 -3.34
C ALA A 15 14.25 30.19 -2.90
N THR A 16 15.55 29.93 -2.69
CA THR A 16 16.61 30.77 -3.28
C THR A 16 17.99 30.11 -3.22
N THR A 17 18.71 30.32 -4.31
CA THR A 17 20.04 29.94 -4.78
C THR A 17 21.18 29.97 -3.75
N SER A 18 22.07 28.97 -3.82
CA SER A 18 23.52 29.19 -3.68
C SER A 18 24.30 28.06 -4.37
N CYS A 19 25.19 28.43 -5.29
CA CYS A 19 26.09 27.53 -6.01
C CYS A 19 27.45 27.47 -5.30
N GLY A 20 28.02 26.26 -5.19
CA GLY A 20 29.36 26.04 -4.63
C GLY A 20 29.88 24.66 -5.05
N SER A 21 30.99 24.67 -5.77
CA SER A 21 31.51 23.57 -6.59
C SER A 21 32.27 22.49 -5.81
N THR A 22 32.37 21.33 -6.47
CA THR A 22 33.51 20.39 -6.46
C THR A 22 33.71 19.57 -5.19
N SER A 23 33.43 18.25 -5.30
CA SER A 23 34.43 17.16 -5.18
C SER A 23 33.72 15.81 -5.05
N SER A 24 33.76 15.00 -6.11
CA SER A 24 33.80 13.54 -5.96
C SER A 24 35.19 13.15 -5.43
N PRO A 25 35.42 11.97 -4.82
CA PRO A 25 34.59 10.77 -4.93
C PRO A 25 34.37 10.04 -3.58
N ARG A 26 33.18 9.49 -3.35
CA ARG A 26 33.11 8.22 -2.62
C ARG A 26 31.88 7.43 -3.00
N ARG A 27 32.20 6.29 -3.59
CA ARG A 27 31.34 5.16 -3.88
C ARG A 27 30.84 4.57 -2.56
N THR A 28 29.82 5.18 -1.96
CA THR A 28 28.93 4.48 -1.05
C THR A 28 27.77 3.97 -1.89
N ARG A 29 27.92 2.74 -2.39
CA ARG A 29 26.76 1.92 -2.76
C ARG A 29 25.77 2.06 -1.61
N PRO A 30 24.53 2.53 -1.82
CA PRO A 30 23.52 2.29 -0.81
C PRO A 30 23.46 0.78 -0.66
N ARG A 31 23.73 0.36 0.57
CA ARG A 31 23.51 -0.98 1.10
C ARG A 31 22.23 -1.48 0.41
N ALA A 32 22.35 -2.54 -0.39
CA ALA A 32 21.19 -3.29 -0.81
C ALA A 32 20.59 -3.84 0.48
N ALA A 33 19.79 -3.00 1.16
CA ALA A 33 18.74 -3.48 2.01
C ALA A 33 18.07 -4.55 1.18
N SER A 34 17.92 -5.75 1.73
CA SER A 34 17.03 -6.73 1.16
C SER A 34 15.67 -6.05 1.07
N VAL A 35 15.43 -5.39 -0.07
CA VAL A 35 14.18 -4.77 -0.41
C VAL A 35 13.31 -5.97 -0.65
N ARG A 36 12.64 -6.41 0.43
CA ARG A 36 11.57 -7.39 0.30
C ARG A 36 10.70 -6.88 -0.84
N PRO A 37 10.48 -7.70 -1.87
CA PRO A 37 9.74 -7.23 -3.03
C PRO A 37 8.45 -6.60 -2.54
N ALA A 38 8.14 -5.42 -3.07
CA ALA A 38 6.79 -4.89 -2.95
C ALA A 38 5.85 -6.01 -3.43
N ALA A 39 4.69 -6.15 -2.80
CA ALA A 39 3.73 -7.19 -3.21
C ALA A 39 3.60 -7.16 -4.75
N GLU A 40 3.54 -8.30 -5.44
CA GLU A 40 3.40 -8.25 -6.89
C GLU A 40 1.94 -7.95 -7.26
N LEU A 41 1.70 -7.56 -8.51
CA LEU A 41 0.33 -7.28 -8.98
C LEU A 41 -0.54 -8.55 -8.90
N ARG A 42 0.05 -9.71 -9.21
CA ARG A 42 -0.56 -11.03 -9.11
C ARG A 42 -0.97 -11.37 -7.67
N ASP A 43 -0.13 -11.04 -6.71
CA ASP A 43 -0.38 -11.34 -5.30
C ASP A 43 -1.54 -10.53 -4.74
N LEU A 44 -1.63 -9.24 -5.09
CA LEU A 44 -2.80 -8.44 -4.72
C LEU A 44 -4.09 -8.98 -5.31
N LEU A 45 -4.03 -9.55 -6.52
CA LEU A 45 -5.20 -10.15 -7.14
C LEU A 45 -5.62 -11.42 -6.41
N LEU A 46 -4.67 -12.26 -5.97
CA LEU A 46 -4.94 -13.43 -5.13
C LEU A 46 -5.59 -13.03 -3.80
N VAL A 47 -5.01 -12.04 -3.11
CA VAL A 47 -5.58 -11.49 -1.87
C VAL A 47 -6.98 -10.93 -2.13
N ALA A 48 -7.18 -10.20 -3.23
CA ALA A 48 -8.46 -9.62 -3.59
C ALA A 48 -9.56 -10.66 -3.86
N GLN A 49 -9.19 -11.81 -4.42
CA GLN A 49 -10.12 -12.91 -4.64
C GLN A 49 -10.60 -13.54 -3.33
N ARG A 50 -9.77 -13.49 -2.28
CA ARG A 50 -10.10 -14.06 -0.96
C ARG A 50 -10.78 -13.07 -0.02
N LEU A 51 -10.49 -11.77 -0.12
CA LEU A 51 -11.11 -10.73 0.71
C LEU A 51 -12.61 -10.51 0.40
N GLY A 52 -13.03 -10.78 -0.85
CA GLY A 52 -14.42 -10.74 -1.25
C GLY A 52 -15.10 -9.37 -1.09
N SER A 53 -16.29 -9.36 -0.46
CA SER A 53 -17.15 -8.16 -0.33
C SER A 53 -16.77 -7.24 0.83
N GLU A 54 -15.93 -7.70 1.77
CA GLU A 54 -15.56 -6.94 2.98
C GLU A 54 -14.48 -5.88 2.75
N TRP A 55 -14.06 -5.71 1.49
CA TRP A 55 -13.02 -4.77 1.11
C TRP A 55 -13.31 -3.32 1.55
N GLN A 56 -14.57 -2.87 1.62
CA GLN A 56 -14.85 -1.52 2.11
C GLN A 56 -14.51 -1.37 3.59
N GLU A 57 -14.97 -2.30 4.43
CA GLU A 57 -14.69 -2.27 5.85
C GLU A 57 -13.21 -2.46 6.13
N VAL A 58 -12.56 -3.41 5.45
CA VAL A 58 -11.11 -3.62 5.54
C VAL A 58 -10.34 -2.39 5.06
N GLY A 59 -10.80 -1.74 3.99
CA GLY A 59 -10.23 -0.51 3.45
C GLY A 59 -10.20 0.61 4.49
N ILE A 60 -11.30 0.82 5.21
CA ILE A 60 -11.42 1.86 6.23
C ILE A 60 -10.68 1.45 7.51
N ALA A 61 -11.02 0.29 8.07
CA ALA A 61 -10.58 -0.13 9.40
C ALA A 61 -9.11 -0.57 9.43
N CYS A 62 -8.64 -1.23 8.37
CA CYS A 62 -7.30 -1.83 8.34
C CYS A 62 -6.32 -1.01 7.48
N LEU A 63 -6.76 -0.59 6.28
CA LEU A 63 -5.91 0.14 5.35
C LEU A 63 -6.00 1.66 5.52
N GLY A 64 -6.90 2.18 6.35
CA GLY A 64 -7.03 3.63 6.59
C GLY A 64 -7.36 4.44 5.33
N LEU A 65 -8.01 3.82 4.35
CA LEU A 65 -8.46 4.48 3.13
C LEU A 65 -9.74 5.28 3.41
N PRO A 66 -9.88 6.49 2.82
CA PRO A 66 -11.07 7.29 3.02
C PRO A 66 -12.28 6.62 2.36
N GLN A 67 -13.42 6.62 3.06
CA GLN A 67 -14.67 6.02 2.58
C GLN A 67 -15.06 6.55 1.19
N SER A 68 -14.94 7.86 0.96
CA SER A 68 -15.22 8.48 -0.34
C SER A 68 -14.43 7.88 -1.49
N ARG A 69 -13.17 7.48 -1.26
CA ARG A 69 -12.35 6.80 -2.27
C ARG A 69 -12.82 5.37 -2.52
N LEU A 70 -13.27 4.67 -1.48
CA LEU A 70 -13.83 3.33 -1.61
C LEU A 70 -15.16 3.36 -2.34
N GLU A 71 -16.04 4.31 -2.02
CA GLU A 71 -17.31 4.51 -2.72
C GLU A 71 -17.08 4.76 -4.22
N GLN A 72 -16.11 5.62 -4.57
CA GLN A 72 -15.71 5.86 -5.95
C GLN A 72 -15.20 4.59 -6.67
N ILE A 73 -14.35 3.80 -6.01
CA ILE A 73 -13.90 2.49 -6.54
C ILE A 73 -15.09 1.54 -6.73
N GLY A 74 -16.07 1.61 -5.83
CA GLY A 74 -17.31 0.86 -5.89
C GLY A 74 -18.15 1.19 -7.12
N GLU A 75 -18.30 2.48 -7.40
CA GLU A 75 -19.11 3.01 -8.49
C GLU A 75 -18.45 2.84 -9.86
N GLU A 76 -17.12 3.00 -9.96
CA GLU A 76 -16.37 2.77 -11.20
C GLU A 76 -16.36 1.31 -11.66
N ARG A 77 -16.58 0.34 -10.75
CA ARG A 77 -16.41 -1.10 -11.01
C ARG A 77 -17.58 -1.93 -10.45
N PRO A 78 -18.81 -1.79 -11.00
CA PRO A 78 -19.99 -2.45 -10.44
C PRO A 78 -20.00 -3.97 -10.62
N GLN A 79 -19.31 -4.53 -11.63
CA GLN A 79 -19.53 -5.94 -12.02
C GLN A 79 -18.80 -6.99 -11.16
N ARG A 80 -17.69 -6.68 -10.46
CA ARG A 80 -16.91 -7.71 -9.71
C ARG A 80 -16.30 -7.17 -8.42
N ALA A 81 -16.64 -7.78 -7.28
CA ALA A 81 -16.05 -7.47 -5.97
C ALA A 81 -14.52 -7.64 -5.94
N VAL A 82 -14.00 -8.63 -6.67
CA VAL A 82 -12.56 -8.86 -6.81
C VAL A 82 -11.83 -7.66 -7.42
N LEU A 83 -12.42 -7.01 -8.45
CA LEU A 83 -11.79 -5.85 -9.10
C LEU A 83 -11.79 -4.62 -8.20
N ARG A 84 -12.88 -4.40 -7.46
CA ARG A 84 -12.99 -3.32 -6.47
C ARG A 84 -11.94 -3.48 -5.37
N THR A 85 -11.84 -4.70 -4.85
CA THR A 85 -10.84 -5.06 -3.83
C THR A 85 -9.40 -4.90 -4.35
N PHE A 86 -9.15 -5.32 -5.58
CA PHE A 86 -7.84 -5.20 -6.20
C PHE A 86 -7.45 -3.72 -6.38
N GLU A 87 -8.36 -2.87 -6.84
CA GLU A 87 -8.11 -1.42 -6.95
C GLU A 87 -7.90 -0.77 -5.58
N MET A 88 -8.66 -1.16 -4.56
CA MET A 88 -8.41 -0.73 -3.18
C MET A 88 -6.98 -1.09 -2.73
N LEU A 89 -6.51 -2.31 -3.01
CA LEU A 89 -5.15 -2.74 -2.65
C LEU A 89 -4.08 -1.99 -3.46
N ARG A 90 -4.36 -1.63 -4.72
CA ARG A 90 -3.47 -0.77 -5.53
C ARG A 90 -3.40 0.64 -4.97
N GLU A 91 -4.52 1.20 -4.53
CA GLU A 91 -4.59 2.50 -3.88
C GLU A 91 -3.76 2.50 -2.60
N TRP A 92 -3.91 1.47 -1.76
CA TRP A 92 -3.08 1.25 -0.58
C TRP A 92 -1.58 1.20 -0.94
N ARG A 93 -1.20 0.41 -1.95
CA ARG A 93 0.19 0.31 -2.40
C ARG A 93 0.74 1.65 -2.84
N ARG A 94 -0.02 2.41 -3.63
CA ARG A 94 0.37 3.73 -4.14
C ARG A 94 0.71 4.68 -3.00
N ARG A 95 -0.11 4.65 -1.95
CA ARG A 95 0.10 5.48 -0.74
C ARG A 95 1.33 5.09 0.06
N GLN A 96 1.73 3.83 0.03
CA GLN A 96 2.94 3.36 0.74
C GLN A 96 4.25 3.74 0.04
N GLN A 97 4.22 4.34 -1.16
CA GLN A 97 5.37 4.93 -1.88
C GLN A 97 6.67 4.10 -1.84
N GLY A 98 6.58 2.76 -1.94
CA GLY A 98 7.73 1.84 -1.90
C GLY A 98 7.83 0.95 -0.66
N GLY A 99 7.07 1.25 0.40
CA GLY A 99 6.93 0.41 1.60
C GLY A 99 5.78 -0.61 1.53
N ALA A 100 5.17 -0.80 0.36
CA ALA A 100 4.00 -1.66 0.15
C ALA A 100 4.39 -3.14 0.09
N THR A 101 4.90 -3.67 1.19
CA THR A 101 5.35 -5.06 1.28
C THR A 101 4.21 -5.99 1.70
N ALA A 102 4.34 -7.26 1.31
CA ALA A 102 3.45 -8.35 1.75
C ALA A 102 3.25 -8.37 3.27
N ALA A 103 4.34 -8.22 4.03
CA ALA A 103 4.27 -8.21 5.48
C ALA A 103 3.53 -7.01 6.07
N ARG A 104 3.61 -5.83 5.44
CA ARG A 104 2.82 -4.68 5.87
C ARG A 104 1.34 -4.88 5.56
N LEU A 105 1.02 -5.45 4.39
CA LEU A 105 -0.36 -5.80 4.08
C LEU A 105 -0.90 -6.81 5.09
N ARG A 106 -0.14 -7.86 5.39
CA ARG A 106 -0.47 -8.87 6.41
C ARG A 106 -0.69 -8.24 7.78
N ASP A 107 0.16 -7.31 8.20
CA ASP A 107 0.02 -6.64 9.50
C ASP A 107 -1.27 -5.80 9.57
N CYS A 108 -1.58 -5.05 8.50
CA CYS A 108 -2.85 -4.32 8.40
C CYS A 108 -4.03 -5.31 8.47
N LEU A 109 -3.97 -6.41 7.72
CA LEU A 109 -5.04 -7.40 7.62
C LEU A 109 -5.18 -8.32 8.85
N ARG A 110 -4.18 -8.39 9.74
CA ARG A 110 -4.24 -9.20 10.97
C ARG A 110 -5.40 -8.82 11.90
N GLY A 111 -5.95 -7.61 11.76
CA GLY A 111 -7.12 -7.15 12.51
C GLY A 111 -8.44 -7.17 11.73
N ALA A 112 -8.43 -7.66 10.49
CA ALA A 112 -9.62 -7.76 9.66
C ALA A 112 -10.25 -9.15 9.78
N PRO A 113 -11.56 -9.29 9.49
CA PRO A 113 -12.24 -10.58 9.31
C PRO A 113 -11.81 -11.27 7.99
N VAL A 114 -10.50 -11.42 7.76
CA VAL A 114 -9.98 -12.10 6.57
C VAL A 114 -9.69 -13.55 6.85
N ASP A 115 -9.86 -14.38 5.83
CA ASP A 115 -9.52 -15.79 5.88
C ASP A 115 -8.03 -15.97 6.26
N PRO A 116 -7.68 -16.84 7.22
CA PRO A 116 -6.29 -17.06 7.63
C PRO A 116 -5.40 -17.52 6.47
N GLU A 117 -5.97 -18.18 5.45
CA GLU A 117 -5.28 -18.56 4.23
C GLU A 117 -4.68 -17.33 3.51
N VAL A 118 -5.33 -16.16 3.59
CA VAL A 118 -4.81 -14.90 3.04
C VAL A 118 -3.54 -14.45 3.76
N LEU A 119 -3.49 -14.64 5.07
CA LEU A 119 -2.33 -14.26 5.88
C LEU A 119 -1.15 -15.21 5.63
N GLU A 120 -1.42 -16.49 5.39
CA GLU A 120 -0.43 -17.50 4.99
C GLU A 120 0.10 -17.24 3.58
N LEU A 121 -0.78 -16.88 2.63
CA LEU A 121 -0.38 -16.49 1.28
C LEU A 121 0.57 -15.29 1.31
N LEU A 122 0.29 -14.30 2.16
CA LEU A 122 1.14 -13.13 2.38
C LEU A 122 2.45 -13.45 3.14
N GLN A 123 2.56 -14.60 3.80
CA GLN A 123 3.79 -15.05 4.47
C GLN A 123 4.81 -15.66 3.52
N GLY A 124 4.32 -16.32 2.45
CA GLY A 124 5.16 -16.92 1.40
C GLY A 124 5.74 -15.92 0.39
N MET A 125 5.47 -14.62 0.57
CA MET A 125 5.83 -13.49 -0.32
C MET A 125 6.93 -12.59 0.27
#